data_AF-A0A5F8HGG1-F1
#
_entry.id   AF-A0A5F8HGG1-F1
#
_cell.length_a   1.000
_cell.length_b   1.000
_cell.length_c   1.000
_cell.angle_alpha   90.00
_cell.angle_beta   90.00
_cell.angle_gamma   90.00
#
_symmetry.space_group_name_H-M   'P 1'
#
loop_
_entity.id
_entity.type
_entity.pdbx_description
1 polymer ?
#
loop_
_entity_poly.entity_id
_entity_poly.type
_entity_poly.pdbx_seq_one_letter_code
_entity_poly.pdbx_strand_id
1 'polypeptide(L)'
;MSDTSLIYCSCWDPRNLGPKKLIRTIPFSAARGKPKLSPISAALKERNYFLPPQIKPFSGPRGKVLTRKYALHREKKMPEDTVKVSPGFSYSQSEDEISVLLGDEMFERSKKPKDKPVVKALLPRSDFVADLENQIMELTSIIEQMNRDHQNAQKLLREEMEHRYNELQKEFETSKREFKETHTLELAALEEKYKSSLKMEKTITQGKLEGMVKEYKYLKNMFRMYQDSIADEMEEKWSRRKVEWEKNEKMEREKVLLQQKYRLTKKFEVDVEEEKRKLEDLHLQTCDKFNKEREEFVKQHDVDLIQLEELQKAKEKNNVLQLEQLLQKKLNEMEEKYKFITQNLTEENTELRHMLILKNEELFQERNKQVKHEISYHDSFIENENQNKKEKS
;
A
#
# COMPACT_ATOMS: atom_id res chain seq x y z
N MET A 1 -10.47 57.36 11.94
CA MET A 1 -9.42 56.59 11.26
C MET A 1 -8.44 56.14 12.35
N SER A 2 -8.45 54.89 12.83
CA SER A 2 -8.19 53.62 12.13
C SER A 2 -6.70 53.47 11.77
N ASP A 3 -5.97 52.40 12.13
CA ASP A 3 -6.30 51.20 12.94
C ASP A 3 -5.05 50.66 13.65
N THR A 4 -5.20 49.82 14.69
CA THR A 4 -4.21 48.78 15.01
C THR A 4 -4.86 47.63 15.80
N SER A 5 -5.30 46.59 15.09
CA SER A 5 -5.99 45.44 15.67
C SER A 5 -5.00 44.42 16.27
N LEU A 6 -5.14 44.14 17.57
CA LEU A 6 -4.48 43.01 18.24
C LEU A 6 -5.11 41.70 17.76
N ILE A 7 -4.40 40.93 16.93
CA ILE A 7 -4.85 39.61 16.46
C ILE A 7 -4.66 38.58 17.59
N TYR A 8 -5.71 38.37 18.37
CA TYR A 8 -5.79 37.30 19.37
C TYR A 8 -6.12 35.97 18.69
N CYS A 9 -5.29 34.94 18.88
CA CYS A 9 -5.45 33.65 18.21
C CYS A 9 -6.50 32.77 18.92
N SER A 10 -7.59 32.46 18.23
CA SER A 10 -8.81 31.86 18.79
C SER A 10 -8.82 30.32 18.89
N CYS A 11 -7.65 29.67 18.93
CA CYS A 11 -7.53 28.20 18.88
C CYS A 11 -7.16 27.51 20.20
N TRP A 12 -7.10 28.21 21.33
CA TRP A 12 -6.73 27.61 22.63
C TRP A 12 -7.62 28.04 23.80
N ASP A 13 -8.72 27.31 24.01
CA ASP A 13 -9.51 27.33 25.26
C ASP A 13 -9.21 26.05 26.08
N PRO A 14 -8.59 26.14 27.26
CA PRO A 14 -8.25 24.98 28.07
C PRO A 14 -9.44 24.27 28.77
N ARG A 15 -10.68 24.75 28.68
CA ARG A 15 -11.77 24.33 29.60
C ARG A 15 -12.95 23.57 28.98
N ASN A 16 -12.99 23.35 27.67
CA ASN A 16 -14.14 22.76 26.98
C ASN A 16 -13.95 21.31 26.47
N LEU A 17 -13.60 20.37 27.38
CA LEU A 17 -13.61 18.93 27.11
C LEU A 17 -14.49 18.16 28.13
N GLY A 18 -15.76 17.96 27.78
CA GLY A 18 -16.70 17.13 28.55
C GLY A 18 -16.41 15.62 28.45
N PRO A 19 -16.92 14.81 29.39
CA PRO A 19 -16.52 13.40 29.55
C PRO A 19 -17.06 12.50 28.43
N LYS A 20 -16.16 11.99 27.58
CA LYS A 20 -16.50 10.99 26.55
C LYS A 20 -16.10 9.57 26.98
N LYS A 21 -17.14 8.75 27.14
CA LYS A 21 -17.21 7.35 27.60
C LYS A 21 -16.02 6.47 27.19
N LEU A 22 -15.44 5.75 28.16
CA LEU A 22 -14.53 4.63 27.94
C LEU A 22 -15.28 3.45 27.29
N ILE A 23 -14.76 2.93 26.18
CA ILE A 23 -15.19 1.64 25.61
C ILE A 23 -14.29 0.54 26.18
N ARG A 24 -14.92 -0.54 26.65
CA ARG A 24 -14.28 -1.63 27.41
C ARG A 24 -14.06 -2.84 26.51
N THR A 25 -12.80 -3.09 26.10
CA THR A 25 -12.39 -4.31 25.40
C THR A 25 -11.84 -5.36 26.35
N ILE A 26 -12.03 -6.64 25.99
CA ILE A 26 -11.70 -7.82 26.82
C ILE A 26 -10.31 -8.34 26.41
N PRO A 27 -9.43 -8.73 27.36
CA PRO A 27 -8.09 -9.22 27.04
C PRO A 27 -8.10 -10.67 26.52
N PHE A 28 -7.17 -11.00 25.62
CA PHE A 28 -6.83 -12.38 25.28
C PHE A 28 -5.34 -12.66 25.48
N SER A 29 -5.02 -13.95 25.58
CA SER A 29 -3.86 -14.51 26.27
C SER A 29 -2.49 -14.26 25.64
N ALA A 30 -1.51 -14.11 26.55
CA ALA A 30 -0.07 -14.14 26.38
C ALA A 30 0.50 -15.07 25.28
N ALA A 31 1.51 -14.56 24.57
CA ALA A 31 2.54 -15.32 23.86
C ALA A 31 3.94 -14.85 24.32
N ARG A 32 4.98 -15.67 24.11
CA ARG A 32 6.31 -15.45 24.70
C ARG A 32 7.23 -14.64 23.79
N GLY A 33 7.79 -13.55 24.32
CA GLY A 33 8.90 -12.82 23.69
C GLY A 33 9.34 -11.61 24.53
N LYS A 34 10.57 -11.64 25.08
CA LYS A 34 11.17 -10.49 25.76
C LYS A 34 12.11 -9.75 24.81
N PRO A 35 11.80 -8.51 24.36
CA PRO A 35 12.82 -7.62 23.85
C PRO A 35 13.74 -7.24 25.01
N LYS A 36 15.06 -7.44 24.85
CA LYS A 36 16.03 -6.87 25.80
C LYS A 36 16.13 -5.36 25.54
N LEU A 37 15.29 -4.58 26.19
CA LEU A 37 15.52 -3.13 26.31
C LEU A 37 16.81 -2.93 27.13
N SER A 38 17.87 -2.49 26.45
CA SER A 38 19.06 -1.96 27.12
C SER A 38 18.66 -0.71 27.93
N PRO A 39 19.14 -0.55 29.17
CA PRO A 39 18.80 0.62 29.95
C PRO A 39 19.45 1.86 29.33
N ILE A 40 18.65 2.90 29.09
CA ILE A 40 19.12 4.22 28.62
C ILE A 40 19.72 4.99 29.82
N SER A 41 20.75 4.40 30.43
CA SER A 41 21.51 4.95 31.56
C SER A 41 22.95 5.32 31.19
N ALA A 42 23.43 4.88 30.02
CA ALA A 42 24.70 5.35 29.44
C ALA A 42 24.59 6.78 28.89
N ALA A 43 23.54 7.06 28.11
CA ALA A 43 23.33 8.35 27.41
C ALA A 43 22.96 9.54 28.34
N LEU A 44 22.79 9.30 29.64
CA LEU A 44 22.40 10.33 30.63
C LEU A 44 23.57 10.84 31.49
N LYS A 45 24.80 10.34 31.30
CA LYS A 45 25.98 10.76 32.08
C LYS A 45 26.57 12.12 31.69
N GLU A 46 26.34 12.60 30.47
CA GLU A 46 26.98 13.84 29.98
C GLU A 46 26.23 15.14 30.34
N ARG A 47 25.08 15.07 31.03
CA ARG A 47 24.23 16.25 31.27
C ARG A 47 24.54 16.97 32.60
N ASN A 48 25.83 17.24 32.87
CA ASN A 48 26.33 17.87 34.10
C ASN A 48 27.22 19.12 33.84
N TYR A 49 26.96 19.87 32.77
CA TYR A 49 27.76 21.05 32.37
C TYR A 49 27.16 22.43 32.74
N PHE A 50 26.12 22.48 33.58
CA PHE A 50 25.49 23.73 34.04
C PHE A 50 25.37 23.84 35.56
N LEU A 51 26.49 23.63 36.26
CA LEU A 51 26.69 24.06 37.65
C LEU A 51 28.00 24.85 37.73
N PRO A 52 28.02 26.04 38.38
CA PRO A 52 29.26 26.80 38.58
C PRO A 52 30.30 26.00 39.39
N PRO A 53 31.61 26.21 39.16
CA PRO A 53 32.65 25.53 39.94
C PRO A 53 32.55 25.85 41.44
N GLN A 54 32.20 24.84 42.24
CA GLN A 54 32.32 24.88 43.70
C GLN A 54 33.82 25.00 44.05
N ILE A 55 34.26 26.22 44.40
CA ILE A 55 35.63 26.50 44.81
C ILE A 55 35.91 25.76 46.12
N LYS A 56 36.63 24.64 46.05
CA LYS A 56 37.14 23.95 47.24
C LYS A 56 38.16 24.86 47.92
N PRO A 57 38.06 25.14 49.24
CA PRO A 57 39.02 25.98 49.93
C PRO A 57 40.40 25.29 49.95
N PHE A 58 41.43 26.04 49.53
CA PHE A 58 42.80 25.57 49.50
C PHE A 58 43.34 25.34 50.93
N SER A 59 43.64 24.08 51.27
CA SER A 59 44.08 23.69 52.61
C SER A 59 45.57 23.99 52.85
N GLY A 60 45.91 25.28 52.91
CA GLY A 60 47.21 25.74 53.41
C GLY A 60 47.32 25.63 54.95
N PRO A 61 48.54 25.58 55.52
CA PRO A 61 48.74 25.42 56.96
C PRO A 61 48.24 26.65 57.75
N ARG A 62 47.64 26.40 58.92
CA ARG A 62 47.02 27.44 59.77
C ARG A 62 48.06 28.33 60.46
N GLY A 63 48.55 29.35 59.76
CA GLY A 63 49.22 30.49 60.40
C GLY A 63 48.28 31.16 61.40
N LYS A 64 48.68 31.23 62.68
CA LYS A 64 47.86 31.80 63.75
C LYS A 64 47.92 33.32 63.70
N VAL A 65 46.88 33.97 63.16
CA VAL A 65 46.67 35.41 63.37
C VAL A 65 46.23 35.63 64.82
N LEU A 66 47.16 36.01 65.71
CA LEU A 66 46.81 36.52 67.04
C LEU A 66 46.45 37.99 66.94
N THR A 67 45.31 38.37 67.50
CA THR A 67 44.87 39.75 67.64
C THR A 67 45.70 40.51 68.66
N ARG A 68 46.11 41.73 68.30
CA ARG A 68 46.87 42.66 69.15
C ARG A 68 45.97 43.19 70.29
N LYS A 69 46.24 42.78 71.53
CA LYS A 69 45.82 43.48 72.76
C LYS A 69 46.97 43.49 73.77
N TYR A 70 46.91 44.43 74.70
CA TYR A 70 48.06 44.89 75.49
C TYR A 70 48.33 44.04 76.74
N ALA A 71 49.61 44.08 77.13
CA ALA A 71 50.17 44.00 78.49
C ALA A 71 49.53 43.05 79.53
N LEU A 72 50.32 42.05 79.93
CA LEU A 72 50.59 41.83 81.35
C LEU A 72 52.04 41.32 81.55
N HIS A 73 52.64 41.71 82.68
CA HIS A 73 54.02 41.51 83.10
C HIS A 73 54.73 40.22 82.64
N ARG A 74 56.00 40.39 82.23
CA ARG A 74 57.02 39.35 82.36
C ARG A 74 58.30 39.96 82.92
N GLU A 75 58.50 39.83 84.23
CA GLU A 75 59.76 40.23 84.86
C GLU A 75 60.95 39.47 84.24
N LYS A 76 61.99 40.22 83.87
CA LYS A 76 63.36 39.74 83.71
C LYS A 76 64.28 40.80 84.31
N LYS A 77 65.22 40.38 85.15
CA LYS A 77 66.18 41.27 85.81
C LYS A 77 67.46 41.39 84.98
N MET A 78 67.96 42.63 84.87
CA MET A 78 69.36 43.00 84.55
C MET A 78 69.86 42.65 83.13
N PRO A 79 70.93 43.33 82.64
CA PRO A 79 71.75 44.37 83.28
C PRO A 79 71.34 45.81 82.92
N GLU A 80 71.95 46.77 83.62
CA GLU A 80 71.72 48.22 83.48
C GLU A 80 72.99 48.87 82.89
N ASP A 81 73.16 48.73 81.57
CA ASP A 81 74.37 49.14 80.84
C ASP A 81 74.49 50.68 80.76
N THR A 82 75.03 51.28 81.82
CA THR A 82 75.28 52.72 81.93
C THR A 82 76.55 53.09 81.15
N VAL A 83 76.40 53.81 80.03
CA VAL A 83 77.52 54.15 79.14
C VAL A 83 78.01 55.58 79.44
N LYS A 84 79.31 55.74 79.73
CA LYS A 84 79.95 57.07 79.75
C LYS A 84 80.21 57.54 78.31
N VAL A 85 79.34 58.41 77.80
CA VAL A 85 79.43 58.97 76.43
C VAL A 85 80.45 60.11 76.35
N SER A 86 80.67 60.83 77.45
CA SER A 86 81.69 61.89 77.58
C SER A 86 82.02 62.15 79.05
N PRO A 87 83.16 62.81 79.38
CA PRO A 87 83.47 63.21 80.75
C PRO A 87 82.33 64.04 81.37
N GLY A 88 81.93 63.72 82.61
CA GLY A 88 80.82 64.38 83.29
C GLY A 88 79.40 64.05 82.77
N PHE A 89 79.23 63.10 81.84
CA PHE A 89 77.90 62.68 81.35
C PHE A 89 77.73 61.16 81.32
N SER A 90 76.64 60.66 81.91
CA SER A 90 76.20 59.27 81.79
C SER A 90 74.93 59.15 80.94
N TYR A 91 74.89 58.11 80.10
CA TYR A 91 73.75 57.75 79.27
C TYR A 91 73.12 56.45 79.79
N SER A 92 71.80 56.47 79.93
CA SER A 92 70.99 55.28 80.16
C SER A 92 69.76 55.34 79.25
N GLN A 93 69.40 54.19 78.69
CA GLN A 93 68.27 54.03 77.78
C GLN A 93 67.39 52.87 78.26
N SER A 94 66.11 53.17 78.43
CA SER A 94 65.03 52.18 78.57
C SER A 94 64.23 52.08 77.28
N GLU A 95 63.25 51.17 77.20
CA GLU A 95 62.43 51.02 75.98
C GLU A 95 61.52 52.24 75.71
N ASP A 96 61.15 53.01 76.75
CA ASP A 96 60.23 54.17 76.65
C ASP A 96 60.90 55.54 76.96
N GLU A 97 62.09 55.58 77.58
CA GLU A 97 62.77 56.84 77.97
C GLU A 97 64.30 56.78 77.75
N ILE A 98 64.86 57.87 77.21
CA ILE A 98 66.30 58.13 77.10
C ILE A 98 66.67 59.23 78.09
N SER A 99 67.53 58.93 79.06
CA SER A 99 68.00 59.88 80.06
C SER A 99 69.51 60.11 79.96
N VAL A 100 69.89 61.38 79.87
CA VAL A 100 71.30 61.82 79.92
C VAL A 100 71.49 62.62 81.21
N LEU A 101 72.26 62.06 82.13
CA LEU A 101 72.52 62.67 83.43
C LEU A 101 73.87 63.40 83.42
N LEU A 102 73.85 64.65 83.86
CA LEU A 102 75.05 65.44 84.15
C LEU A 102 75.58 64.98 85.52
N GLY A 103 76.82 64.48 85.56
CA GLY A 103 77.42 63.95 86.78
C GLY A 103 77.83 65.05 87.77
N ASP A 104 77.69 64.77 89.06
CA ASP A 104 78.07 65.69 90.16
C ASP A 104 79.56 66.11 90.12
N GLU A 105 80.40 65.33 89.41
CA GLU A 105 81.77 65.68 89.00
C GLU A 105 81.88 67.13 88.46
N MET A 106 80.85 67.63 87.77
CA MET A 106 80.77 68.98 87.19
C MET A 106 80.47 70.10 88.21
N PHE A 107 79.98 69.76 89.41
CA PHE A 107 79.58 70.72 90.45
C PHE A 107 80.58 70.80 91.62
N GLU A 108 81.67 70.03 91.59
CA GLU A 108 82.79 70.18 92.54
C GLU A 108 83.45 71.56 92.41
N ARG A 109 83.01 72.49 93.26
CA ARG A 109 83.53 73.86 93.32
C ARG A 109 84.96 73.88 93.88
N SER A 110 85.94 73.64 93.00
CA SER A 110 87.36 73.53 93.32
C SER A 110 87.86 74.73 94.14
N LYS A 111 88.48 74.44 95.29
CA LYS A 111 88.87 75.44 96.28
C LYS A 111 90.15 76.14 95.83
N LYS A 112 89.98 77.35 95.28
CA LYS A 112 90.98 78.41 94.98
C LYS A 112 92.47 77.96 95.09
N PRO A 113 93.23 77.83 93.98
CA PRO A 113 94.68 77.86 94.07
C PRO A 113 95.14 79.19 94.66
N LYS A 114 96.29 79.20 95.35
CA LYS A 114 96.84 80.36 96.04
C LYS A 114 97.79 81.12 95.13
N ASP A 115 97.64 82.43 95.03
CA ASP A 115 98.59 83.31 94.35
C ASP A 115 99.99 83.22 94.99
N LYS A 116 101.04 83.13 94.17
CA LYS A 116 102.43 83.49 94.47
C LYS A 116 103.19 83.75 93.15
N PRO A 117 104.28 84.54 93.17
CA PRO A 117 104.36 85.69 92.25
C PRO A 117 105.14 85.46 90.96
N VAL A 118 104.85 86.36 90.00
CA VAL A 118 105.55 86.50 88.72
C VAL A 118 107.05 86.80 88.93
N VAL A 119 107.90 85.89 88.44
CA VAL A 119 109.33 86.17 88.26
C VAL A 119 109.51 86.93 86.94
N LYS A 120 109.95 88.18 87.02
CA LYS A 120 110.25 89.01 85.84
C LYS A 120 111.63 88.66 85.29
N ALA A 121 111.69 87.82 84.25
CA ALA A 121 112.82 87.80 83.33
C ALA A 121 112.56 88.84 82.22
N LEU A 122 113.54 89.71 81.94
CA LEU A 122 113.41 90.71 80.87
C LEU A 122 113.80 90.11 79.51
N LEU A 123 112.79 89.62 78.80
CA LEU A 123 112.78 89.54 77.33
C LEU A 123 111.88 90.66 76.77
N PRO A 124 112.01 91.05 75.49
CA PRO A 124 111.28 92.21 74.97
C PRO A 124 109.76 91.98 75.05
N ARG A 125 109.08 92.88 75.76
CA ARG A 125 107.65 92.71 76.08
C ARG A 125 106.72 92.93 74.88
N SER A 126 107.23 93.49 73.78
CA SER A 126 106.50 93.66 72.52
C SER A 126 106.42 92.34 71.75
N ASP A 127 107.54 91.62 71.63
CA ASP A 127 107.66 90.41 70.79
C ASP A 127 106.67 89.33 71.26
N PHE A 128 106.64 89.03 72.56
CA PHE A 128 105.70 88.08 73.15
C PHE A 128 104.22 88.49 73.04
N VAL A 129 103.92 89.80 72.92
CA VAL A 129 102.54 90.27 72.70
C VAL A 129 102.17 90.13 71.23
N ALA A 130 103.08 90.47 70.30
CA ALA A 130 102.88 90.24 68.88
C ALA A 130 102.72 88.74 68.55
N ASP A 131 103.49 87.86 69.19
CA ASP A 131 103.34 86.41 69.06
C ASP A 131 101.96 85.92 69.50
N LEU A 132 101.42 86.45 70.61
CA LEU A 132 100.07 86.14 71.08
C LEU A 132 98.97 86.72 70.15
N GLU A 133 99.16 87.93 69.63
CA GLU A 133 98.23 88.55 68.67
C GLU A 133 98.21 87.76 67.34
N ASN A 134 99.38 87.36 66.84
CA ASN A 134 99.53 86.45 65.70
C ASN A 134 98.86 85.09 65.96
N GLN A 135 99.09 84.47 67.13
CA GLN A 135 98.45 83.21 67.49
C GLN A 135 96.92 83.32 67.60
N ILE A 136 96.40 84.46 68.10
CA ILE A 136 94.96 84.74 68.11
C ILE A 136 94.43 84.89 66.67
N MET A 137 95.16 85.57 65.78
CA MET A 137 94.79 85.67 64.35
C MET A 137 94.81 84.32 63.64
N GLU A 138 95.82 83.48 63.86
CA GLU A 138 95.90 82.12 63.32
C GLU A 138 94.74 81.24 63.82
N LEU A 139 94.49 81.21 65.13
CA LEU A 139 93.38 80.45 65.71
C LEU A 139 92.02 80.95 65.20
N THR A 140 91.84 82.26 65.04
CA THR A 140 90.62 82.85 64.47
C THR A 140 90.43 82.40 63.02
N SER A 141 91.48 82.48 62.20
CA SER A 141 91.48 82.03 60.81
C SER A 141 91.15 80.52 60.69
N ILE A 142 91.71 79.69 61.57
CA ILE A 142 91.42 78.25 61.65
C ILE A 142 89.96 78.00 62.04
N ILE A 143 89.43 78.71 63.04
CA ILE A 143 88.02 78.58 63.46
C ILE A 143 87.06 79.03 62.35
N GLU A 144 87.35 80.13 61.66
CA GLU A 144 86.56 80.53 60.49
C GLU A 144 86.63 79.51 59.36
N GLN A 145 87.81 78.93 59.10
CA GLN A 145 87.98 77.92 58.08
C GLN A 145 87.20 76.64 58.41
N MET A 146 87.29 76.16 59.66
CA MET A 146 86.47 75.05 60.14
C MET A 146 84.96 75.34 60.02
N ASN A 147 84.52 76.57 60.29
CA ASN A 147 83.13 76.97 60.11
C ASN A 147 82.70 76.96 58.63
N ARG A 148 83.55 77.48 57.71
CA ARG A 148 83.31 77.40 56.26
C ARG A 148 83.24 75.94 55.79
N ASP A 149 84.18 75.11 56.20
CA ASP A 149 84.25 73.70 55.79
C ASP A 149 83.11 72.87 56.38
N HIS A 150 82.67 73.15 57.61
CA HIS A 150 81.47 72.54 58.19
C HIS A 150 80.19 72.94 57.42
N GLN A 151 80.03 74.22 57.06
CA GLN A 151 78.91 74.68 56.24
C GLN A 151 78.92 74.04 54.84
N ASN A 152 80.10 73.92 54.22
CA ASN A 152 80.28 73.24 52.94
C ASN A 152 79.93 71.74 53.04
N ALA A 153 80.43 71.03 54.05
CA ALA A 153 80.11 69.63 54.28
C ALA A 153 78.60 69.40 54.54
N GLN A 154 77.97 70.27 55.34
CA GLN A 154 76.51 70.23 55.57
C GLN A 154 75.72 70.53 54.30
N LYS A 155 76.22 71.40 53.42
CA LYS A 155 75.61 71.66 52.11
C LYS A 155 75.73 70.43 51.20
N LEU A 156 76.93 69.87 51.02
CA LEU A 156 77.17 68.69 50.20
C LEU A 156 76.33 67.49 50.68
N LEU A 157 76.22 67.26 51.99
CA LEU A 157 75.40 66.19 52.55
C LEU A 157 73.90 66.40 52.28
N ARG A 158 73.40 67.65 52.26
CA ARG A 158 72.01 67.94 51.84
C ARG A 158 71.80 67.65 50.36
N GLU A 159 72.71 68.12 49.51
CA GLU A 159 72.66 67.92 48.05
C GLU A 159 72.75 66.43 47.69
N GLU A 160 73.59 65.64 48.37
CA GLU A 160 73.66 64.19 48.20
C GLU A 160 72.39 63.47 48.67
N MET A 161 71.84 63.85 49.84
CA MET A 161 70.59 63.25 50.34
C MET A 161 69.39 63.60 49.45
N GLU A 162 69.35 64.81 48.89
CA GLU A 162 68.36 65.21 47.88
C GLU A 162 68.55 64.45 46.56
N HIS A 163 69.78 64.22 46.12
CA HIS A 163 70.07 63.39 44.94
C HIS A 163 69.57 61.95 45.13
N ARG A 164 69.96 61.30 46.24
CA ARG A 164 69.54 59.94 46.59
C ARG A 164 68.01 59.81 46.72
N TYR A 165 67.34 60.82 47.28
CA TYR A 165 65.88 60.85 47.35
C TYR A 165 65.24 60.94 45.95
N ASN A 166 65.76 61.83 45.09
CA ASN A 166 65.29 61.99 43.72
C ASN A 166 65.58 60.78 42.82
N GLU A 167 66.65 60.01 43.08
CA GLU A 167 66.92 58.73 42.43
C GLU A 167 65.91 57.66 42.88
N LEU A 168 65.77 57.44 44.19
CA LEU A 168 64.83 56.45 44.74
C LEU A 168 63.37 56.72 44.33
N GLN A 169 62.97 57.99 44.24
CA GLN A 169 61.66 58.40 43.73
C GLN A 169 61.49 58.03 42.25
N LYS A 170 62.52 58.23 41.41
CA LYS A 170 62.49 57.84 39.99
C LYS A 170 62.43 56.32 39.84
N GLU A 171 63.22 55.56 40.60
CA GLU A 171 63.20 54.09 40.60
C GLU A 171 61.83 53.53 41.01
N PHE A 172 61.22 54.13 42.03
CA PHE A 172 59.86 53.75 42.44
C PHE A 172 58.84 54.07 41.32
N GLU A 173 58.99 55.19 40.62
CA GLU A 173 58.11 55.55 39.49
C GLU A 173 58.33 54.71 38.23
N THR A 174 59.57 54.29 37.91
CA THR A 174 59.83 53.36 36.81
C THR A 174 59.31 51.97 37.14
N SER A 175 59.63 51.42 38.31
CA SER A 175 59.14 50.10 38.75
C SER A 175 57.60 50.05 38.80
N LYS A 176 56.95 51.13 39.28
CA LYS A 176 55.48 51.28 39.29
C LYS A 176 54.86 51.45 37.90
N ARG A 177 55.63 51.88 36.90
CA ARG A 177 55.22 51.94 35.48
C ARG A 177 55.36 50.55 34.84
N GLU A 178 56.52 49.94 34.99
CA GLU A 178 56.84 48.59 34.49
C GLU A 178 55.87 47.54 35.02
N PHE A 179 55.58 47.53 36.33
CA PHE A 179 54.61 46.61 36.94
C PHE A 179 53.17 46.78 36.39
N LYS A 180 52.78 48.02 36.04
CA LYS A 180 51.48 48.26 35.38
C LYS A 180 51.50 47.74 33.96
N GLU A 181 52.60 47.98 33.23
CA GLU A 181 52.76 47.58 31.84
C GLU A 181 52.75 46.04 31.70
N THR A 182 53.54 45.32 32.51
CA THR A 182 53.52 43.86 32.55
C THR A 182 52.14 43.32 32.91
N HIS A 183 51.46 43.86 33.91
CA HIS A 183 50.09 43.47 34.26
C HIS A 183 49.09 43.74 33.11
N THR A 184 49.21 44.84 32.37
CA THR A 184 48.36 45.07 31.18
C THR A 184 48.67 44.12 30.03
N LEU A 185 49.93 43.74 29.83
CA LEU A 185 50.35 42.75 28.83
C LEU A 185 49.86 41.33 29.21
N GLU A 186 49.93 40.95 30.49
CA GLU A 186 49.40 39.69 31.01
C GLU A 186 47.87 39.61 30.83
N LEU A 187 47.15 40.69 31.15
CA LEU A 187 45.70 40.77 30.92
C LEU A 187 45.36 40.66 29.43
N ALA A 188 46.06 41.37 28.54
CA ALA A 188 45.84 41.29 27.10
C ALA A 188 46.14 39.89 26.54
N ALA A 189 47.24 39.26 26.98
CA ALA A 189 47.60 37.90 26.60
C ALA A 189 46.61 36.85 27.13
N LEU A 190 46.02 37.07 28.31
CA LEU A 190 44.95 36.23 28.85
C LEU A 190 43.64 36.43 28.07
N GLU A 191 43.30 37.67 27.73
CA GLU A 191 42.10 38.00 26.94
C GLU A 191 42.17 37.37 25.55
N GLU A 192 43.30 37.43 24.83
CA GLU A 192 43.40 36.80 23.51
C GLU A 192 43.47 35.27 23.58
N LYS A 193 43.97 34.67 24.68
CA LYS A 193 43.82 33.23 24.94
C LYS A 193 42.34 32.85 25.07
N TYR A 194 41.55 33.60 25.83
CA TYR A 194 40.10 33.36 25.94
C TYR A 194 39.37 33.62 24.61
N LYS A 195 39.67 34.69 23.88
CA LYS A 195 39.13 34.95 22.52
C LYS A 195 39.47 33.81 21.56
N SER A 196 40.69 33.30 21.57
CA SER A 196 41.14 32.19 20.72
C SER A 196 40.45 30.88 21.08
N SER A 197 40.33 30.56 22.38
CA SER A 197 39.60 29.39 22.86
C SER A 197 38.12 29.43 22.45
N LEU A 198 37.46 30.58 22.65
CA LEU A 198 36.05 30.79 22.28
C LEU A 198 35.82 30.71 20.76
N LYS A 199 36.75 31.23 19.94
CA LYS A 199 36.73 31.06 18.47
C LYS A 199 36.80 29.56 18.10
N MET A 200 37.69 28.79 18.74
CA MET A 200 37.84 27.34 18.49
C MET A 200 36.62 26.53 18.98
N GLU A 201 36.08 26.82 20.16
CA GLU A 201 34.86 26.15 20.65
C GLU A 201 33.67 26.44 19.73
N LYS A 202 33.55 27.69 19.23
CA LYS A 202 32.52 28.08 18.28
C LYS A 202 32.64 27.32 16.94
N THR A 203 33.83 27.11 16.39
CA THR A 203 33.99 26.33 15.15
C THR A 203 33.74 24.84 15.38
N ILE A 204 34.15 24.28 16.52
CA ILE A 204 33.86 22.87 16.89
C ILE A 204 32.36 22.64 17.06
N THR A 205 31.65 23.53 17.76
CA THR A 205 30.20 23.42 17.98
C THR A 205 29.40 23.64 16.69
N GLN A 206 29.81 24.60 15.85
CA GLN A 206 29.25 24.80 14.51
C GLN A 206 29.43 23.54 13.63
N GLY A 207 30.63 22.95 13.60
CA GLY A 207 30.89 21.72 12.84
C GLY A 207 30.06 20.53 13.29
N LYS A 208 29.85 20.37 14.62
CA LYS A 208 28.93 19.36 15.18
C LYS A 208 27.48 19.61 14.75
N LEU A 209 27.01 20.85 14.78
CA LEU A 209 25.66 21.22 14.33
C LEU A 209 25.46 20.91 12.84
N GLU A 210 26.44 21.23 11.99
CA GLU A 210 26.39 20.89 10.56
C GLU A 210 26.40 19.38 10.30
N GLY A 211 27.09 18.59 11.12
CA GLY A 211 27.01 17.13 11.11
C GLY A 211 25.59 16.63 11.39
N MET A 212 25.01 17.08 12.51
CA MET A 212 23.63 16.74 12.89
C MET A 212 22.58 17.17 11.84
N VAL A 213 22.78 18.31 11.17
CA VAL A 213 21.91 18.76 10.07
C VAL A 213 22.04 17.87 8.83
N LYS A 214 23.25 17.37 8.51
CA LYS A 214 23.47 16.41 7.41
C LYS A 214 22.84 15.05 7.73
N GLU A 215 23.00 14.55 8.95
CA GLU A 215 22.37 13.31 9.43
C GLU A 215 20.84 13.41 9.43
N TYR A 216 20.27 14.51 9.95
CA TYR A 216 18.84 14.77 9.89
C TYR A 216 18.32 14.81 8.44
N LYS A 217 19.04 15.46 7.51
CA LYS A 217 18.67 15.48 6.09
C LYS A 217 18.73 14.09 5.46
N TYR A 218 19.75 13.29 5.76
CA TYR A 218 19.87 11.91 5.31
C TYR A 218 18.70 11.06 5.83
N LEU A 219 18.43 11.10 7.14
CA LEU A 219 17.34 10.34 7.77
C LEU A 219 15.97 10.76 7.23
N LYS A 220 15.74 12.06 7.02
CA LYS A 220 14.53 12.60 6.39
C LYS A 220 14.35 12.09 4.96
N ASN A 221 15.43 12.01 4.18
CA ASN A 221 15.39 11.41 2.84
C ASN A 221 15.08 9.91 2.90
N MET A 222 15.71 9.15 3.82
CA MET A 222 15.43 7.73 3.99
C MET A 222 13.99 7.44 4.42
N PHE A 223 13.41 8.26 5.32
CA PHE A 223 11.99 8.18 5.65
C PHE A 223 11.10 8.44 4.44
N ARG A 224 11.47 9.39 3.57
CA ARG A 224 10.69 9.66 2.36
C ARG A 224 10.77 8.51 1.36
N MET A 225 11.96 7.97 1.08
CA MET A 225 12.13 6.77 0.24
C MET A 225 11.30 5.58 0.75
N TYR A 226 11.16 5.44 2.08
CA TYR A 226 10.31 4.41 2.68
C TYR A 226 8.80 4.69 2.51
N GLN A 227 8.36 5.95 2.63
CA GLN A 227 6.98 6.36 2.36
C GLN A 227 6.61 6.14 0.88
N ASP A 228 7.49 6.57 -0.03
CA ASP A 228 7.32 6.41 -1.47
C ASP A 228 7.28 4.90 -1.84
N SER A 229 8.19 4.09 -1.28
CA SER A 229 8.19 2.62 -1.46
C SER A 229 6.94 1.91 -0.92
N ILE A 230 6.30 2.41 0.14
CA ILE A 230 5.00 1.89 0.61
C ILE A 230 3.88 2.26 -0.37
N ALA A 231 3.90 3.48 -0.91
CA ALA A 231 2.92 3.91 -1.90
C ALA A 231 2.99 3.02 -3.15
N ASP A 232 4.19 2.76 -3.66
CA ASP A 232 4.43 1.87 -4.80
C ASP A 232 3.94 0.43 -4.52
N GLU A 233 4.26 -0.14 -3.35
CA GLU A 233 3.80 -1.50 -2.97
C GLU A 233 2.26 -1.59 -2.86
N MET A 234 1.61 -0.51 -2.44
CA MET A 234 0.15 -0.44 -2.36
C MET A 234 -0.48 -0.25 -3.74
N GLU A 235 0.06 0.61 -4.59
CA GLU A 235 -0.40 0.83 -5.98
C GLU A 235 -0.24 -0.45 -6.81
N GLU A 236 0.84 -1.22 -6.61
CA GLU A 236 1.01 -2.52 -7.25
C GLU A 236 -0.05 -3.53 -6.79
N LYS A 237 -0.35 -3.60 -5.48
CA LYS A 237 -1.42 -4.46 -4.94
C LYS A 237 -2.79 -4.09 -5.47
N TRP A 238 -3.10 -2.79 -5.57
CA TRP A 238 -4.35 -2.31 -6.19
C TRP A 238 -4.41 -2.68 -7.67
N SER A 239 -3.33 -2.48 -8.42
CA SER A 239 -3.24 -2.83 -9.85
C SER A 239 -3.41 -4.34 -10.09
N ARG A 240 -2.70 -5.18 -9.33
CA ARG A 240 -2.84 -6.65 -9.37
C ARG A 240 -4.28 -7.08 -9.06
N ARG A 241 -4.91 -6.50 -8.03
CA ARG A 241 -6.28 -6.85 -7.63
C ARG A 241 -7.34 -6.35 -8.61
N LYS A 242 -7.10 -5.23 -9.30
CA LYS A 242 -7.96 -4.76 -10.40
C LYS A 242 -7.96 -5.76 -11.57
N VAL A 243 -6.78 -6.21 -12.01
CA VAL A 243 -6.65 -7.22 -13.09
C VAL A 243 -7.27 -8.57 -12.67
N GLU A 244 -7.12 -8.97 -11.40
CA GLU A 244 -7.80 -10.15 -10.84
C GLU A 244 -9.33 -10.00 -10.90
N TRP A 245 -9.87 -8.84 -10.55
CA TRP A 245 -11.31 -8.55 -10.65
C TRP A 245 -11.81 -8.59 -12.09
N GLU A 246 -11.15 -7.90 -13.02
CA GLU A 246 -11.51 -7.89 -14.45
C GLU A 246 -11.49 -9.30 -15.04
N LYS A 247 -10.50 -10.12 -14.66
CA LYS A 247 -10.45 -11.54 -15.05
C LYS A 247 -11.62 -12.33 -14.48
N ASN A 248 -11.90 -12.21 -13.18
CA ASN A 248 -12.99 -12.97 -12.53
C ASN A 248 -14.37 -12.55 -13.05
N GLU A 249 -14.58 -11.26 -13.32
CA GLU A 249 -15.80 -10.72 -13.91
C GLU A 249 -16.00 -11.25 -15.34
N LYS A 250 -14.92 -11.35 -16.14
CA LYS A 250 -14.96 -12.02 -17.46
C LYS A 250 -15.31 -13.51 -17.33
N MET A 251 -14.68 -14.24 -16.40
CA MET A 251 -14.92 -15.67 -16.20
C MET A 251 -16.37 -15.96 -15.81
N GLU A 252 -16.98 -15.17 -14.92
CA GLU A 252 -18.40 -15.35 -14.54
C GLU A 252 -19.36 -14.98 -15.69
N ARG A 253 -19.06 -13.94 -16.49
CA ARG A 253 -19.82 -13.67 -17.74
C ARG A 253 -19.76 -14.86 -18.71
N GLU A 254 -18.57 -15.40 -18.95
CA GLU A 254 -18.36 -16.54 -19.85
C GLU A 254 -19.09 -17.80 -19.37
N LYS A 255 -19.03 -18.09 -18.07
CA LYS A 255 -19.75 -19.17 -17.40
C LYS A 255 -21.28 -19.04 -17.49
N VAL A 256 -21.83 -17.83 -17.35
CA VAL A 256 -23.27 -17.56 -17.56
C VAL A 256 -23.66 -17.75 -19.03
N LEU A 257 -22.87 -17.23 -19.98
CA LEU A 257 -23.11 -17.42 -21.42
C LEU A 257 -23.03 -18.90 -21.82
N LEU A 258 -22.08 -19.66 -21.27
CA LEU A 258 -21.95 -21.10 -21.50
C LEU A 258 -23.15 -21.87 -20.93
N GLN A 259 -23.65 -21.48 -19.75
CA GLN A 259 -24.87 -22.07 -19.17
C GLN A 259 -26.12 -21.74 -20.01
N GLN A 260 -26.24 -20.52 -20.53
CA GLN A 260 -27.32 -20.13 -21.44
C GLN A 260 -27.25 -20.92 -22.75
N LYS A 261 -26.07 -21.02 -23.37
CA LYS A 261 -25.82 -21.83 -24.57
C LYS A 261 -26.23 -23.29 -24.33
N TYR A 262 -25.80 -23.91 -23.25
CA TYR A 262 -26.17 -25.30 -22.92
C TYR A 262 -27.69 -25.48 -22.77
N ARG A 263 -28.38 -24.55 -22.10
CA ARG A 263 -29.85 -24.57 -21.98
C ARG A 263 -30.56 -24.41 -23.32
N LEU A 264 -30.01 -23.60 -24.23
CA LEU A 264 -30.55 -23.43 -25.59
C LEU A 264 -30.32 -24.66 -26.46
N THR A 265 -29.09 -25.18 -26.51
CA THR A 265 -28.76 -26.41 -27.26
C THR A 265 -29.64 -27.58 -26.80
N LYS A 266 -29.79 -27.79 -25.49
CA LYS A 266 -30.64 -28.87 -24.96
C LYS A 266 -32.13 -28.70 -25.27
N LYS A 267 -32.62 -27.47 -25.49
CA LYS A 267 -33.98 -27.26 -26.00
C LYS A 267 -34.07 -27.67 -27.46
N PHE A 268 -33.20 -27.14 -28.32
CA PHE A 268 -33.17 -27.50 -29.74
C PHE A 268 -33.02 -29.02 -29.97
N GLU A 269 -32.23 -29.72 -29.15
CA GLU A 269 -32.14 -31.20 -29.18
C GLU A 269 -33.49 -31.89 -28.93
N VAL A 270 -34.28 -31.41 -27.95
CA VAL A 270 -35.62 -31.94 -27.65
C VAL A 270 -36.63 -31.54 -28.72
N ASP A 271 -36.61 -30.28 -29.16
CA ASP A 271 -37.50 -29.75 -30.20
C ASP A 271 -37.31 -30.53 -31.52
N VAL A 272 -36.06 -30.84 -31.91
CA VAL A 272 -35.73 -31.66 -33.09
C VAL A 272 -36.22 -33.11 -32.94
N GLU A 273 -36.05 -33.73 -31.78
CA GLU A 273 -36.53 -35.10 -31.53
C GLU A 273 -38.06 -35.17 -31.34
N GLU A 274 -38.73 -34.03 -31.07
CA GLU A 274 -40.20 -33.90 -31.15
C GLU A 274 -40.70 -33.74 -32.57
N GLU A 275 -40.10 -32.86 -33.39
CA GLU A 275 -40.48 -32.73 -34.81
C GLU A 275 -40.17 -34.01 -35.61
N LYS A 276 -39.06 -34.69 -35.30
CA LYS A 276 -38.73 -36.02 -35.86
C LYS A 276 -39.82 -37.05 -35.54
N ARG A 277 -40.26 -37.16 -34.28
CA ARG A 277 -41.36 -38.05 -33.90
C ARG A 277 -42.68 -37.69 -34.59
N LYS A 278 -43.04 -36.39 -34.67
CA LYS A 278 -44.22 -35.95 -35.42
C LYS A 278 -44.14 -36.34 -36.90
N LEU A 279 -42.96 -36.26 -37.52
CA LEU A 279 -42.74 -36.68 -38.91
C LEU A 279 -42.84 -38.21 -39.07
N GLU A 280 -42.31 -38.98 -38.12
CA GLU A 280 -42.43 -40.45 -38.08
C GLU A 280 -43.89 -40.89 -37.88
N ASP A 281 -44.64 -40.25 -36.98
CA ASP A 281 -46.08 -40.46 -36.75
C ASP A 281 -46.92 -40.12 -38.00
N LEU A 282 -46.63 -38.98 -38.66
CA LEU A 282 -47.29 -38.58 -39.90
C LEU A 282 -46.98 -39.54 -41.06
N HIS A 283 -45.73 -40.02 -41.15
CA HIS A 283 -45.32 -41.02 -42.14
C HIS A 283 -46.08 -42.34 -41.89
N LEU A 284 -46.11 -42.83 -40.65
CA LEU A 284 -46.84 -44.05 -40.29
C LEU A 284 -48.35 -43.92 -40.57
N GLN A 285 -48.97 -42.80 -40.18
CA GLN A 285 -50.39 -42.53 -40.49
C GLN A 285 -50.66 -42.48 -42.01
N THR A 286 -49.69 -42.02 -42.80
CA THR A 286 -49.80 -42.00 -44.27
C THR A 286 -49.67 -43.40 -44.86
N CYS A 287 -48.75 -44.22 -44.35
CA CYS A 287 -48.66 -45.64 -44.70
C CYS A 287 -49.93 -46.41 -44.33
N ASP A 288 -50.54 -46.14 -43.17
CA ASP A 288 -51.79 -46.77 -42.74
C ASP A 288 -53.00 -46.38 -43.59
N LYS A 289 -53.08 -45.12 -44.05
CA LYS A 289 -54.09 -44.69 -45.03
C LYS A 289 -53.90 -45.41 -46.36
N PHE A 290 -52.69 -45.39 -46.91
CA PHE A 290 -52.36 -46.08 -48.16
C PHE A 290 -52.61 -47.60 -48.08
N ASN A 291 -52.31 -48.24 -46.94
CA ASN A 291 -52.60 -49.67 -46.73
C ASN A 291 -54.12 -49.94 -46.74
N LYS A 292 -54.93 -49.06 -46.14
CA LYS A 292 -56.40 -49.16 -46.16
C LYS A 292 -56.98 -48.91 -47.55
N GLU A 293 -56.56 -47.85 -48.22
CA GLU A 293 -56.94 -47.55 -49.61
C GLU A 293 -56.59 -48.72 -50.55
N ARG A 294 -55.41 -49.33 -50.38
CA ARG A 294 -55.01 -50.54 -51.10
C ARG A 294 -55.88 -51.75 -50.75
N GLU A 295 -56.22 -51.97 -49.49
CA GLU A 295 -57.12 -53.06 -49.09
C GLU A 295 -58.55 -52.86 -49.59
N GLU A 296 -59.04 -51.63 -49.61
CA GLU A 296 -60.35 -51.26 -50.16
C GLU A 296 -60.36 -51.45 -51.68
N PHE A 297 -59.28 -51.08 -52.38
CA PHE A 297 -59.09 -51.37 -53.79
C PHE A 297 -59.05 -52.87 -54.11
N VAL A 298 -58.37 -53.68 -53.27
CA VAL A 298 -58.38 -55.15 -53.41
C VAL A 298 -59.78 -55.72 -53.18
N LYS A 299 -60.50 -55.28 -52.14
CA LYS A 299 -61.89 -55.71 -51.87
C LYS A 299 -62.82 -55.33 -53.02
N GLN A 300 -62.65 -54.16 -53.63
CA GLN A 300 -63.40 -53.75 -54.81
C GLN A 300 -63.06 -54.63 -56.02
N HIS A 301 -61.78 -54.87 -56.30
CA HIS A 301 -61.34 -55.75 -57.38
C HIS A 301 -61.88 -57.19 -57.24
N ASP A 302 -61.93 -57.74 -56.02
CA ASP A 302 -62.50 -59.06 -55.75
C ASP A 302 -64.03 -59.09 -55.99
N VAL A 303 -64.74 -58.00 -55.68
CA VAL A 303 -66.16 -57.84 -56.01
C VAL A 303 -66.37 -57.70 -57.53
N ASP A 304 -65.52 -56.92 -58.21
CA ASP A 304 -65.58 -56.72 -59.66
C ASP A 304 -65.30 -58.03 -60.42
N LEU A 305 -64.38 -58.87 -59.92
CA LEU A 305 -64.15 -60.23 -60.44
C LEU A 305 -65.39 -61.11 -60.34
N ILE A 306 -66.10 -61.09 -59.20
CA ILE A 306 -67.34 -61.86 -59.02
C ILE A 306 -68.43 -61.35 -59.98
N GLN A 307 -68.59 -60.03 -60.11
CA GLN A 307 -69.54 -59.45 -61.07
C GLN A 307 -69.20 -59.81 -62.53
N LEU A 308 -67.93 -59.84 -62.91
CA LEU A 308 -67.48 -60.29 -64.23
C LEU A 308 -67.81 -61.77 -64.46
N GLU A 309 -67.63 -62.64 -63.46
CA GLU A 309 -67.99 -64.06 -63.55
C GLU A 309 -69.51 -64.25 -63.66
N GLU A 310 -70.31 -63.48 -62.92
CA GLU A 310 -71.78 -63.48 -63.03
C GLU A 310 -72.27 -62.97 -64.38
N LEU A 311 -71.70 -61.87 -64.90
CA LEU A 311 -71.99 -61.34 -66.23
C LEU A 311 -71.59 -62.32 -67.33
N GLN A 312 -70.47 -63.04 -67.16
CA GLN A 312 -70.09 -64.11 -68.09
C GLN A 312 -71.09 -65.28 -68.06
N LYS A 313 -71.48 -65.77 -66.88
CA LYS A 313 -72.52 -66.81 -66.72
C LYS A 313 -73.87 -66.35 -67.30
N ALA A 314 -74.22 -65.06 -67.17
CA ALA A 314 -75.43 -64.48 -67.74
C ALA A 314 -75.36 -64.38 -69.28
N LYS A 315 -74.20 -64.01 -69.83
CA LYS A 315 -73.93 -64.00 -71.28
C LYS A 315 -73.98 -65.42 -71.86
N GLU A 316 -73.40 -66.40 -71.17
CA GLU A 316 -73.47 -67.82 -71.56
C GLU A 316 -74.91 -68.34 -71.55
N LYS A 317 -75.70 -68.04 -70.49
CA LYS A 317 -77.15 -68.34 -70.46
C LYS A 317 -77.93 -67.66 -71.58
N ASN A 318 -77.62 -66.41 -71.92
CA ASN A 318 -78.27 -65.69 -73.02
C ASN A 318 -77.92 -66.31 -74.39
N ASN A 319 -76.65 -66.71 -74.59
CA ASN A 319 -76.24 -67.45 -75.78
C ASN A 319 -76.96 -68.81 -75.89
N VAL A 320 -77.12 -69.55 -74.78
CA VAL A 320 -77.89 -70.79 -74.75
C VAL A 320 -79.36 -70.52 -75.09
N LEU A 321 -79.99 -69.52 -74.49
CA LEU A 321 -81.38 -69.15 -74.78
C LEU A 321 -81.58 -68.73 -76.25
N GLN A 322 -80.61 -68.04 -76.86
CA GLN A 322 -80.64 -67.71 -78.29
C GLN A 322 -80.50 -68.96 -79.18
N LEU A 323 -79.69 -69.94 -78.77
CA LEU A 323 -79.58 -71.23 -79.46
C LEU A 323 -80.85 -72.07 -79.29
N GLU A 324 -81.48 -72.06 -78.12
CA GLU A 324 -82.79 -72.69 -77.87
C GLU A 324 -83.89 -72.05 -78.73
N GLN A 325 -83.96 -70.72 -78.81
CA GLN A 325 -84.90 -70.01 -79.68
C GLN A 325 -84.64 -70.29 -81.17
N LEU A 326 -83.37 -70.40 -81.59
CA LEU A 326 -83.01 -70.78 -82.95
C LEU A 326 -83.41 -72.22 -83.27
N LEU A 327 -83.19 -73.16 -82.33
CA LEU A 327 -83.60 -74.56 -82.45
C LEU A 327 -85.13 -74.68 -82.49
N GLN A 328 -85.85 -74.00 -81.61
CA GLN A 328 -87.32 -73.98 -81.62
C GLN A 328 -87.86 -73.41 -82.93
N LYS A 329 -87.28 -72.31 -83.43
CA LYS A 329 -87.62 -71.78 -84.76
C LYS A 329 -87.35 -72.80 -85.87
N LYS A 330 -86.23 -73.51 -85.83
CA LYS A 330 -85.90 -74.57 -86.81
C LYS A 330 -86.82 -75.78 -86.70
N LEU A 331 -87.29 -76.11 -85.50
CA LEU A 331 -88.27 -77.16 -85.25
C LEU A 331 -89.62 -76.77 -85.84
N ASN A 332 -90.13 -75.57 -85.56
CA ASN A 332 -91.34 -75.03 -86.18
C ASN A 332 -91.23 -74.92 -87.72
N GLU A 333 -90.07 -74.50 -88.26
CA GLU A 333 -89.79 -74.51 -89.71
C GLU A 333 -89.81 -75.92 -90.33
N MET A 334 -89.54 -76.97 -89.55
CA MET A 334 -89.65 -78.36 -89.99
C MET A 334 -91.08 -78.90 -89.81
N GLU A 335 -91.79 -78.54 -88.75
CA GLU A 335 -93.21 -78.87 -88.55
C GLU A 335 -94.08 -78.33 -89.69
N GLU A 336 -93.93 -77.05 -90.06
CA GLU A 336 -94.65 -76.47 -91.19
C GLU A 336 -94.27 -77.13 -92.54
N LYS A 337 -93.04 -77.61 -92.70
CA LYS A 337 -92.65 -78.43 -93.88
C LYS A 337 -93.32 -79.80 -93.87
N TYR A 338 -93.34 -80.51 -92.73
CA TYR A 338 -94.02 -81.80 -92.63
C TYR A 338 -95.53 -81.66 -92.87
N LYS A 339 -96.13 -80.59 -92.33
CA LYS A 339 -97.53 -80.20 -92.54
C LYS A 339 -97.83 -79.88 -94.02
N PHE A 340 -96.97 -79.11 -94.70
CA PHE A 340 -97.06 -78.87 -96.14
C PHE A 340 -96.91 -80.16 -96.98
N ILE A 341 -95.93 -81.00 -96.67
CA ILE A 341 -95.75 -82.32 -97.32
C ILE A 341 -96.98 -83.21 -97.12
N THR A 342 -97.56 -83.19 -95.91
CA THR A 342 -98.78 -83.94 -95.58
C THR A 342 -99.98 -83.41 -96.36
N GLN A 343 -100.10 -82.09 -96.50
CA GLN A 343 -101.13 -81.45 -97.31
C GLN A 343 -101.01 -81.84 -98.79
N ASN A 344 -99.83 -81.71 -99.40
CA ASN A 344 -99.59 -82.14 -100.78
C ASN A 344 -99.94 -83.62 -100.98
N LEU A 345 -99.51 -84.50 -100.06
CA LEU A 345 -99.84 -85.93 -100.13
C LEU A 345 -101.34 -86.20 -99.97
N THR A 346 -102.09 -85.38 -99.22
CA THR A 346 -103.56 -85.48 -99.18
C THR A 346 -104.23 -84.95 -100.44
N GLU A 347 -103.72 -83.87 -101.03
CA GLU A 347 -104.22 -83.31 -102.29
C GLU A 347 -104.00 -84.32 -103.44
N GLU A 348 -102.80 -84.87 -103.57
CA GLU A 348 -102.47 -85.98 -104.50
C GLU A 348 -103.36 -87.21 -104.24
N ASN A 349 -103.65 -87.57 -102.98
CA ASN A 349 -104.58 -88.65 -102.68
C ASN A 349 -106.02 -88.35 -103.12
N THR A 350 -106.45 -87.08 -103.11
CA THR A 350 -107.76 -86.67 -103.65
C THR A 350 -107.78 -86.63 -105.17
N GLU A 351 -106.72 -86.18 -105.84
CA GLU A 351 -106.60 -86.22 -107.30
C GLU A 351 -106.61 -87.66 -107.83
N LEU A 352 -105.83 -88.56 -107.19
CA LEU A 352 -105.83 -89.98 -107.53
C LEU A 352 -107.21 -90.62 -107.34
N ARG A 353 -107.98 -90.22 -106.31
CA ARG A 353 -109.38 -90.65 -106.14
C ARG A 353 -110.30 -90.09 -107.21
N HIS A 354 -110.15 -88.83 -107.59
CA HIS A 354 -110.94 -88.23 -108.67
C HIS A 354 -110.66 -88.89 -110.02
N MET A 355 -109.39 -89.18 -110.36
CA MET A 355 -109.06 -89.98 -111.55
C MET A 355 -109.62 -91.40 -111.48
N LEU A 356 -109.60 -92.05 -110.30
CA LEU A 356 -110.19 -93.38 -110.13
C LEU A 356 -111.71 -93.36 -110.36
N ILE A 357 -112.40 -92.29 -109.91
CA ILE A 357 -113.85 -92.12 -110.13
C ILE A 357 -114.14 -91.92 -111.62
N LEU A 358 -113.50 -90.92 -112.26
CA LEU A 358 -113.70 -90.62 -113.68
C LEU A 358 -113.46 -91.85 -114.58
N LYS A 359 -112.39 -92.61 -114.31
CA LYS A 359 -112.03 -93.79 -115.11
C LYS A 359 -112.97 -94.99 -114.91
N ASN A 360 -113.61 -95.12 -113.74
CA ASN A 360 -114.70 -96.08 -113.54
C ASN A 360 -115.98 -95.63 -114.28
N GLU A 361 -116.20 -94.33 -114.43
CA GLU A 361 -117.37 -93.74 -115.08
C GLU A 361 -117.29 -93.84 -116.62
N GLU A 362 -116.09 -93.69 -117.21
CA GLU A 362 -115.80 -94.03 -118.61
C GLU A 362 -116.15 -95.50 -118.92
N LEU A 363 -115.63 -96.43 -118.12
CA LEU A 363 -115.87 -97.89 -118.25
C LEU A 363 -117.35 -98.28 -118.10
N PHE A 364 -118.18 -97.42 -117.51
CA PHE A 364 -119.62 -97.64 -117.37
C PHE A 364 -120.40 -97.25 -118.63
N GLN A 365 -119.93 -96.27 -119.42
CA GLN A 365 -120.64 -95.80 -120.61
C GLN A 365 -120.43 -96.68 -121.86
N GLU A 366 -119.25 -97.30 -122.02
CA GLU A 366 -118.96 -98.12 -123.20
C GLU A 366 -119.88 -99.35 -123.34
N ARG A 367 -120.34 -99.93 -122.23
CA ARG A 367 -121.12 -101.18 -122.22
C ARG A 367 -122.51 -101.09 -122.84
N ASN A 368 -123.06 -99.88 -123.02
CA ASN A 368 -124.52 -99.70 -123.13
C ASN A 368 -125.04 -99.35 -124.55
N LYS A 369 -124.28 -99.65 -125.61
CA LYS A 369 -124.62 -99.24 -127.00
C LYS A 369 -124.52 -100.28 -128.12
N GLN A 370 -124.07 -101.52 -127.87
CA GLN A 370 -124.02 -102.57 -128.92
C GLN A 370 -124.57 -103.92 -128.45
N VAL A 371 -125.90 -104.06 -128.48
CA VAL A 371 -126.59 -105.36 -128.36
C VAL A 371 -127.41 -105.60 -129.63
N LYS A 372 -126.75 -105.97 -130.75
CA LYS A 372 -127.47 -106.49 -131.92
C LYS A 372 -126.70 -107.31 -132.97
N HIS A 373 -125.60 -107.99 -132.65
CA HIS A 373 -125.22 -109.23 -133.36
C HIS A 373 -124.36 -110.17 -132.48
N GLU A 374 -124.83 -111.41 -132.40
CA GLU A 374 -124.10 -112.69 -132.37
C GLU A 374 -122.97 -113.04 -131.36
N ILE A 375 -123.18 -114.22 -130.75
CA ILE A 375 -122.22 -115.33 -130.50
C ILE A 375 -121.45 -115.42 -129.15
N SER A 376 -121.61 -116.61 -128.53
CA SER A 376 -120.68 -117.34 -127.63
C SER A 376 -120.63 -117.06 -126.11
N TYR A 377 -120.98 -118.11 -125.34
CA TYR A 377 -120.24 -118.74 -124.22
C TYR A 377 -119.14 -117.95 -123.45
N HIS A 378 -118.96 -118.07 -122.13
CA HIS A 378 -119.68 -118.82 -121.06
C HIS A 378 -119.18 -118.25 -119.71
N ASP A 379 -120.05 -117.92 -118.75
CA ASP A 379 -119.60 -117.39 -117.44
C ASP A 379 -119.13 -118.48 -116.47
N SER A 380 -117.91 -118.33 -115.96
CA SER A 380 -117.50 -118.77 -114.63
C SER A 380 -116.26 -117.98 -114.17
N PHE A 381 -116.27 -117.50 -112.92
CA PHE A 381 -115.08 -116.90 -112.31
C PHE A 381 -115.05 -117.16 -110.79
N ILE A 382 -113.84 -117.21 -110.25
CA ILE A 382 -113.47 -117.66 -108.92
C ILE A 382 -112.46 -116.66 -108.32
N GLU A 383 -112.34 -116.67 -106.98
CA GLU A 383 -111.23 -116.33 -106.05
C GLU A 383 -109.88 -115.86 -106.68
N ASN A 384 -108.98 -115.09 -106.05
CA ASN A 384 -108.73 -114.71 -104.63
C ASN A 384 -107.78 -113.45 -104.61
N GLU A 385 -107.10 -112.91 -103.57
CA GLU A 385 -106.92 -113.15 -102.11
C GLU A 385 -106.39 -111.85 -101.42
N ASN A 386 -106.07 -111.95 -100.12
CA ASN A 386 -104.98 -111.26 -99.40
C ASN A 386 -105.07 -109.79 -98.90
N GLN A 387 -105.67 -109.70 -97.71
CA GLN A 387 -104.99 -109.40 -96.42
C GLN A 387 -104.70 -107.96 -95.93
N ASN A 388 -105.11 -107.78 -94.65
CA ASN A 388 -104.56 -106.98 -93.54
C ASN A 388 -104.53 -105.44 -93.62
N LYS A 389 -105.19 -104.83 -92.61
CA LYS A 389 -105.41 -103.39 -92.42
C LYS A 389 -105.92 -103.15 -90.98
N LYS A 390 -105.91 -101.89 -90.52
CA LYS A 390 -106.55 -101.36 -89.28
C LYS A 390 -105.87 -101.73 -87.94
N GLU A 391 -105.97 -100.96 -86.85
CA GLU A 391 -106.36 -99.53 -86.68
C GLU A 391 -105.84 -98.92 -85.35
N LYS A 392 -105.61 -97.59 -85.38
CA LYS A 392 -105.87 -96.56 -84.34
C LYS A 392 -106.06 -96.97 -82.87
N SER A 393 -105.37 -96.24 -81.99
CA SER A 393 -106.00 -95.11 -81.29
C SER A 393 -105.05 -93.92 -81.23
#